data_AF-A0A930XQH3-F1
#
_entry.id   AF-A0A930XQH3-F1
#
_cell.length_a   1.000
_cell.length_b   1.000
_cell.length_c   1.000
_cell.angle_alpha   90.00
_cell.angle_beta   90.00
_cell.angle_gamma   90.00
#
_symmetry.space_group_name_H-M   'P 1'
#
loop_
_entity.id
_entity.type
_entity.pdbx_description
1 polymer ?
#
loop_
_entity_poly.entity_id
_entity_poly.type
_entity_poly.pdbx_seq_one_letter_code
_entity_poly.pdbx_strand_id
1 'polypeptide(L)'
;MTTFHNRLLLQVLRRRSGQSGFTLIELLVVIIIIGILAAIALPSFLNQANKARQSEAQTYIGSMNRAQQAFYLQNREFADQAGFADLELGISDTENYTYTINGGGADSVQATNEATPSGPDLKGYAGTIWLGTGGDGNATTLAKLCEGDPGAVPACDPD
;
A
#
# COMPACT_ATOMS: atom_id res chain seq x y z
N MET A 1 57.88 -28.91 -58.95
CA MET A 1 57.99 -29.33 -57.53
C MET A 1 57.60 -28.18 -56.60
N THR A 2 56.40 -27.61 -56.75
CA THR A 2 55.89 -26.54 -55.86
C THR A 2 54.37 -26.60 -55.66
N THR A 3 53.74 -27.73 -56.01
CA THR A 3 52.29 -27.95 -55.98
C THR A 3 51.78 -28.39 -54.61
N PHE A 4 52.27 -27.83 -53.50
CA PHE A 4 51.89 -28.35 -52.17
C PHE A 4 51.75 -27.34 -51.02
N HIS A 5 51.93 -26.02 -51.25
CA HIS A 5 51.98 -25.07 -50.12
C HIS A 5 50.72 -24.24 -49.86
N ASN A 6 49.80 -24.06 -50.81
CA ASN A 6 48.70 -23.08 -50.65
C ASN A 6 47.29 -23.65 -50.45
N ARG A 7 47.13 -24.98 -50.27
CA ARG A 7 45.81 -25.57 -49.96
C ARG A 7 45.49 -25.63 -48.46
N LEU A 8 46.48 -25.42 -47.59
CA LEU A 8 46.27 -25.46 -46.13
C LEU A 8 45.58 -24.20 -45.58
N LEU A 9 45.82 -23.03 -46.20
CA LEU A 9 45.24 -21.75 -45.76
C LEU A 9 43.75 -21.58 -46.09
N LEU A 10 43.23 -22.29 -47.10
CA LEU A 10 41.81 -22.24 -47.45
C LEU A 10 40.94 -23.15 -46.55
N GLN A 11 41.54 -24.03 -45.74
CA GLN A 11 40.82 -24.90 -44.81
C GLN A 11 40.51 -24.23 -43.46
N VAL A 12 41.29 -23.21 -43.06
CA VAL A 12 41.10 -22.49 -41.79
C VAL A 12 39.99 -21.44 -41.87
N LEU A 13 39.70 -20.89 -43.05
CA LEU A 13 38.66 -19.86 -43.26
C LEU A 13 37.24 -20.41 -43.48
N ARG A 14 37.03 -21.74 -43.46
CA ARG A 14 35.71 -22.36 -43.61
C ARG A 14 35.12 -22.86 -42.28
N ARG A 15 35.32 -22.11 -41.19
CA ARG A 15 34.35 -22.15 -40.09
C ARG A 15 33.13 -21.36 -40.54
N ARG A 16 32.16 -22.05 -41.16
CA ARG A 16 30.76 -21.62 -41.05
C ARG A 16 30.47 -21.62 -39.55
N SER A 17 30.59 -20.46 -38.91
CA SER A 17 29.89 -20.22 -37.65
C SER A 17 28.44 -20.58 -37.93
N GLY A 18 27.99 -21.72 -37.39
CA GLY A 18 26.59 -22.10 -37.46
C GLY A 18 25.80 -21.02 -36.76
N GLN A 19 25.29 -20.04 -37.50
CA GLN A 19 24.27 -19.13 -37.03
C GLN A 19 23.02 -20.00 -36.81
N SER A 20 22.91 -20.57 -35.61
CA SER A 20 21.66 -21.09 -35.08
C SER A 20 20.78 -19.87 -34.82
N GLY A 21 19.99 -19.46 -35.82
CA GLY A 21 18.93 -18.47 -35.62
C GLY A 21 17.83 -19.06 -34.73
N PHE A 22 17.28 -18.24 -33.84
CA PHE A 22 16.07 -18.58 -33.10
C PHE A 22 14.96 -18.92 -34.09
N THR A 23 14.27 -20.03 -33.85
CA THR A 23 13.11 -20.36 -34.68
C THR A 23 11.93 -19.46 -34.29
N LEU A 24 11.10 -19.05 -35.26
CA LEU A 24 9.86 -18.31 -34.94
C LEU A 24 8.93 -19.11 -34.04
N ILE A 25 8.96 -20.45 -34.15
CA ILE A 25 8.18 -21.34 -33.30
C ILE A 25 8.69 -21.37 -31.85
N GLU A 26 10.00 -21.26 -31.60
CA GLU A 26 10.53 -21.14 -30.24
C GLU A 26 10.04 -19.88 -29.58
N LEU A 27 10.13 -18.74 -30.28
CA LEU A 27 9.65 -17.48 -29.75
C LEU A 27 8.13 -17.51 -29.52
N LEU A 28 7.37 -18.16 -30.41
CA LEU A 28 5.92 -18.33 -30.26
C LEU A 28 5.56 -19.11 -28.98
N VAL A 29 6.20 -20.24 -28.74
CA VAL A 29 5.91 -21.06 -27.55
C VAL A 29 6.30 -20.32 -26.27
N VAL A 30 7.41 -19.57 -26.27
CA VAL A 30 7.83 -18.77 -25.12
C VAL A 30 6.81 -17.68 -24.79
N ILE A 31 6.31 -16.92 -25.78
CA ILE A 31 5.32 -15.87 -25.52
C ILE A 31 3.98 -16.44 -25.02
N ILE A 32 3.62 -17.64 -25.47
CA ILE A 32 2.42 -18.35 -24.98
C ILE A 32 2.59 -18.72 -23.51
N ILE A 33 3.74 -19.29 -23.13
CA ILE A 33 4.00 -19.69 -21.74
C ILE A 33 4.02 -18.47 -20.81
N ILE A 34 4.74 -17.40 -21.16
CA ILE A 34 4.75 -16.17 -20.34
C ILE A 34 3.36 -15.52 -20.29
N GLY A 35 2.55 -15.62 -21.35
CA GLY A 35 1.19 -15.11 -21.38
C GLY A 35 0.28 -15.82 -20.37
N ILE A 36 0.37 -17.16 -20.29
CA ILE A 36 -0.39 -17.96 -19.31
C ILE A 36 0.04 -17.63 -17.88
N LEU A 37 1.36 -17.54 -17.64
CA LEU A 37 1.89 -17.20 -16.31
C LEU A 37 1.48 -15.78 -15.89
N ALA A 38 1.57 -14.81 -16.79
CA ALA A 38 1.17 -13.43 -16.53
C ALA A 38 -0.32 -13.30 -16.21
N ALA A 39 -1.19 -14.05 -16.91
CA ALA A 39 -2.62 -14.04 -16.66
C ALA A 39 -2.99 -14.47 -15.23
N ILE A 40 -2.25 -15.42 -14.65
CA ILE A 40 -2.47 -15.90 -13.28
C ILE A 40 -1.78 -14.99 -12.25
N ALA A 41 -0.56 -14.53 -12.55
CA ALA A 41 0.26 -13.78 -11.62
C ALA A 41 -0.22 -12.32 -11.44
N LEU A 42 -0.67 -11.66 -12.50
CA LEU A 42 -1.03 -10.25 -12.49
C LEU A 42 -2.16 -9.90 -11.49
N PRO A 43 -3.32 -10.59 -11.45
CA PRO A 43 -4.37 -10.26 -10.49
C PRO A 43 -3.92 -10.47 -9.03
N SER A 44 -3.10 -11.51 -8.78
CA SER A 44 -2.52 -11.76 -7.46
C SER A 44 -1.54 -10.66 -7.05
N PHE A 45 -0.72 -10.17 -7.98
CA PHE A 45 0.21 -9.08 -7.73
C PHE A 45 -0.51 -7.76 -7.41
N LEU A 46 -1.55 -7.42 -8.18
CA LEU A 46 -2.35 -6.21 -7.93
C LEU A 46 -3.05 -6.26 -6.56
N ASN A 47 -3.60 -7.41 -6.17
CA ASN A 47 -4.21 -7.57 -4.85
C ASN A 47 -3.18 -7.43 -3.71
N GLN A 48 -1.97 -7.97 -3.88
CA GLN A 48 -0.89 -7.81 -2.90
C GLN A 48 -0.45 -6.35 -2.77
N ALA A 49 -0.33 -5.63 -3.88
CA ALA A 49 -0.04 -4.20 -3.87
C ALA A 49 -1.13 -3.39 -3.14
N ASN A 50 -2.41 -3.70 -3.39
CA ASN A 50 -3.52 -3.07 -2.68
C ASN A 50 -3.52 -3.39 -1.18
N LYS A 51 -3.20 -4.63 -0.79
CA LYS A 51 -3.06 -5.02 0.62
C LYS A 51 -1.92 -4.28 1.32
N ALA A 52 -0.80 -4.06 0.63
CA ALA A 52 0.32 -3.28 1.18
C ALA A 52 -0.11 -1.81 1.44
N ARG A 53 -0.81 -1.18 0.48
CA ARG A 53 -1.36 0.17 0.64
C ARG A 53 -2.38 0.25 1.78
N GLN A 54 -3.26 -0.75 1.91
CA GLN A 54 -4.22 -0.83 3.01
C GLN A 54 -3.53 -0.98 4.38
N SER A 55 -2.44 -1.77 4.44
CA SER A 55 -1.64 -1.93 5.67
C SER A 55 -0.98 -0.63 6.12
N GLU A 56 -0.58 0.23 5.18
CA GLU A 56 -0.06 1.57 5.47
C GLU A 56 -1.14 2.44 6.14
N ALA A 57 -2.33 2.50 5.54
CA ALA A 57 -3.46 3.26 6.09
C ALA A 57 -3.85 2.79 7.50
N GLN A 58 -3.95 1.47 7.73
CA GLN A 58 -4.21 0.91 9.06
C GLN A 58 -3.16 1.33 10.09
N THR A 59 -1.88 1.32 9.70
CA THR A 59 -0.77 1.72 10.57
C THR A 59 -0.83 3.20 10.92
N TYR A 60 -1.17 4.04 9.94
CA TYR A 60 -1.29 5.49 10.13
C TYR A 60 -2.48 5.82 11.02
N ILE A 61 -3.67 5.26 10.77
CA ILE A 61 -4.84 5.47 11.65
C ILE A 61 -4.57 4.97 13.07
N GLY A 62 -3.94 3.81 13.23
CA GLY A 62 -3.53 3.33 14.55
C GLY A 62 -2.54 4.26 15.26
N SER A 63 -1.65 4.91 14.52
CA SER A 63 -0.71 5.90 15.05
C SER A 63 -1.39 7.21 15.41
N MET A 64 -2.34 7.66 14.57
CA MET A 64 -3.19 8.82 14.86
C MET A 64 -4.03 8.61 16.11
N ASN A 65 -4.63 7.43 16.30
CA ASN A 65 -5.40 7.13 17.51
C ASN A 65 -4.54 7.25 18.78
N ARG A 66 -3.31 6.71 18.76
CA ARG A 66 -2.38 6.84 19.89
C ARG A 66 -1.96 8.28 20.14
N ALA A 67 -1.70 9.05 19.08
CA ALA A 67 -1.35 10.46 19.20
C ALA A 67 -2.51 11.28 19.76
N GLN A 68 -3.75 11.04 19.29
CA GLN A 68 -4.95 11.67 19.81
C GLN A 68 -5.15 11.38 21.30
N GLN A 69 -4.92 10.15 21.74
CA GLN A 69 -4.94 9.81 23.16
C GLN A 69 -3.87 10.56 23.96
N ALA A 70 -2.64 10.64 23.44
CA ALA A 70 -1.55 11.39 24.09
C ALA A 70 -1.84 12.90 24.15
N PHE A 71 -2.38 13.46 23.07
CA PHE A 71 -2.77 14.86 22.96
C PHE A 71 -3.88 15.19 23.96
N TYR A 72 -4.88 14.31 24.10
CA TYR A 72 -5.93 14.45 25.10
C TYR A 72 -5.38 14.46 26.54
N LEU A 73 -4.37 13.63 26.84
CA LEU A 73 -3.74 13.63 28.17
C LEU A 73 -3.01 14.95 28.48
N GLN A 74 -2.53 15.66 27.47
CA GLN A 74 -1.81 16.93 27.62
C GLN A 74 -2.76 18.12 27.66
N ASN A 75 -3.71 18.18 26.72
CA ASN A 75 -4.52 19.36 26.44
C ASN A 75 -5.97 19.24 26.92
N ARG A 76 -6.39 18.05 27.36
CA ARG A 76 -7.78 17.71 27.75
C ARG A 76 -8.82 17.91 26.64
N GLU A 77 -8.37 17.90 25.40
CA GLU A 77 -9.21 17.94 24.20
C GLU A 77 -8.58 17.02 23.14
N PHE A 78 -9.38 16.54 22.20
CA PHE A 78 -8.85 15.85 21.02
C PHE A 78 -8.46 16.89 19.97
N ALA A 79 -7.40 16.62 19.19
CA ALA A 79 -7.05 17.49 18.08
C ALA A 79 -8.14 17.40 17.00
N ASP A 80 -8.54 18.54 16.46
CA ASP A 80 -9.42 18.62 15.29
C ASP A 80 -8.59 18.63 13.99
N GLN A 81 -9.24 18.84 12.84
CA GLN A 81 -8.53 18.92 11.56
C GLN A 81 -7.52 20.07 11.51
N ALA A 82 -7.77 21.19 12.22
CA ALA A 82 -6.84 22.31 12.29
C ALA A 82 -5.61 21.96 13.13
N GLY A 83 -5.80 21.19 14.20
CA GLY A 83 -4.76 20.67 15.08
C GLY A 83 -4.06 19.40 14.58
N PHE A 84 -4.32 18.94 13.35
CA PHE A 84 -3.67 17.75 12.80
C PHE A 84 -2.14 17.83 12.85
N ALA A 85 -1.58 19.02 12.57
CA ALA A 85 -0.14 19.26 12.60
C ALA A 85 0.44 19.19 14.03
N ASP A 86 -0.37 19.49 15.05
CA ASP A 86 0.04 19.49 16.46
C ASP A 86 0.21 18.06 17.01
N LEU A 87 -0.26 17.05 16.28
CA LEU A 87 0.01 15.64 16.58
C LEU A 87 1.45 15.23 16.22
N GLU A 88 2.17 16.05 15.44
CA GLU A 88 3.59 15.86 15.07
C GLU A 88 3.93 14.48 14.48
N LEU A 89 2.97 13.83 13.83
CA LEU A 89 3.12 12.46 13.32
C LEU A 89 3.92 12.35 12.02
N GLY A 90 4.14 13.46 11.31
CA GLY A 90 4.75 13.47 9.99
C GLY A 90 3.95 12.71 8.92
N ILE A 91 2.67 12.44 9.17
CA ILE A 91 1.77 11.80 8.21
C ILE A 91 1.21 12.90 7.30
N SER A 92 1.23 12.64 6.00
CA SER A 92 0.59 13.49 5.00
C SER A 92 -0.23 12.62 4.06
N ASP A 93 -1.08 13.27 3.27
CA ASP A 93 -1.79 12.61 2.19
C ASP A 93 -0.79 11.91 1.24
N THR A 94 -1.20 10.73 0.80
CA THR A 94 -0.49 9.93 -0.18
C THR A 94 -1.30 9.87 -1.47
N GLU A 95 -0.73 9.30 -2.54
CA GLU A 95 -1.49 9.07 -3.78
C GLU A 95 -2.72 8.17 -3.59
N ASN A 96 -2.71 7.31 -2.56
CA ASN A 96 -3.72 6.29 -2.36
C ASN A 96 -4.75 6.66 -1.28
N TYR A 97 -4.37 7.51 -0.33
CA TYR A 97 -5.16 7.85 0.85
C TYR A 97 -5.01 9.32 1.22
N THR A 98 -6.15 9.95 1.52
CA THR A 98 -6.23 11.24 2.19
C THR A 98 -6.56 11.01 3.66
N TYR A 99 -5.82 11.68 4.55
CA TYR A 99 -6.01 11.54 5.98
C TYR A 99 -6.66 12.78 6.59
N THR A 100 -7.76 12.57 7.30
CA THR A 100 -8.53 13.67 7.92
C THR A 100 -8.96 13.30 9.33
N ILE A 101 -9.12 14.31 10.17
CA ILE A 101 -9.75 14.20 11.48
C ILE A 101 -11.12 14.84 11.39
N ASN A 102 -12.16 14.08 11.71
CA ASN A 102 -13.51 14.57 11.88
C ASN A 102 -13.84 14.66 13.38
N GLY A 103 -14.43 15.79 13.79
CA GLY A 103 -14.65 16.09 15.20
C GLY A 103 -13.39 16.63 15.88
N GLY A 104 -13.27 16.41 17.19
CA GLY A 104 -12.21 17.02 17.99
C GLY A 104 -12.47 18.50 18.33
N GLY A 105 -11.46 19.14 18.92
CA GLY A 105 -11.53 20.50 19.45
C GLY A 105 -12.17 20.59 20.84
N ALA A 106 -12.32 21.82 21.32
CA ALA A 106 -12.91 22.13 22.62
C ALA A 106 -14.31 21.51 22.76
N ASP A 107 -14.60 20.95 23.94
CA ASP A 107 -15.87 20.32 24.31
C ASP A 107 -16.24 19.04 23.53
N SER A 108 -15.40 18.57 22.60
CA SER A 108 -15.62 17.30 21.88
C SER A 108 -15.26 16.09 22.75
N VAL A 109 -16.21 15.18 22.89
CA VAL A 109 -16.04 13.89 23.59
C VAL A 109 -15.49 12.78 22.69
N GLN A 110 -15.31 13.07 21.40
CA GLN A 110 -14.78 12.13 20.41
C GLN A 110 -14.05 12.83 19.25
N ALA A 111 -13.14 12.09 18.61
CA ALA A 111 -12.54 12.43 17.33
C ALA A 111 -12.40 11.16 16.47
N THR A 112 -12.58 11.32 15.17
CA THR A 112 -12.50 10.24 14.19
C THR A 112 -11.38 10.52 13.21
N ASN A 113 -10.34 9.70 13.20
CA ASN A 113 -9.33 9.74 12.15
C ASN A 113 -9.80 8.89 10.97
N GLU A 114 -9.77 9.43 9.76
CA GLU A 114 -10.24 8.75 8.56
C GLU A 114 -9.12 8.68 7.53
N ALA A 115 -8.96 7.52 6.91
CA ALA A 115 -8.16 7.30 5.72
C ALA A 115 -9.12 7.07 4.56
N THR A 116 -9.36 8.12 3.79
CA THR A 116 -10.23 8.09 2.62
C THR A 116 -9.46 7.57 1.42
N PRO A 117 -9.87 6.44 0.81
CA PRO A 117 -9.17 5.89 -0.35
C PRO A 117 -9.42 6.76 -1.58
N SER A 118 -8.38 7.06 -2.35
CA SER A 118 -8.48 7.84 -3.60
C SER A 118 -8.97 7.00 -4.80
N GLY A 119 -8.95 5.66 -4.68
CA GLY A 119 -9.33 4.73 -5.74
C GLY A 119 -10.38 3.69 -5.29
N PRO A 120 -11.15 3.12 -6.24
CA PRO A 120 -12.28 2.22 -5.94
C PRO A 120 -11.85 0.84 -5.42
N ASP A 121 -10.61 0.41 -5.68
CA ASP A 121 -10.10 -0.91 -5.28
C ASP A 121 -9.52 -0.94 -3.85
N LEU A 122 -9.42 0.22 -3.21
CA LEU A 122 -8.86 0.38 -1.87
C LEU A 122 -9.98 0.56 -0.85
N LYS A 123 -9.87 -0.13 0.28
CA LYS A 123 -10.79 0.02 1.41
C LYS A 123 -10.46 1.27 2.21
N GLY A 124 -11.48 1.96 2.72
CA GLY A 124 -11.30 3.03 3.68
C GLY A 124 -11.16 2.51 5.10
N TYR A 125 -10.47 3.30 5.93
CA TYR A 125 -10.29 3.01 7.34
C TYR A 125 -10.71 4.19 8.18
N ALA A 126 -11.37 3.93 9.31
CA ALA A 126 -11.69 4.95 10.28
C ALA A 126 -11.24 4.50 11.67
N GLY A 127 -10.76 5.44 12.48
CA GLY A 127 -10.32 5.21 13.84
C GLY A 127 -10.99 6.23 14.75
N THR A 128 -11.99 5.81 15.52
CA THR A 128 -12.61 6.67 16.51
C THR A 128 -11.93 6.56 17.85
N ILE A 129 -11.78 7.72 18.49
CA ILE A 129 -11.31 7.88 19.85
C ILE A 129 -12.39 8.65 20.59
N TRP A 130 -12.74 8.18 21.78
CA TRP A 130 -13.74 8.84 22.60
C TRP A 130 -13.41 8.67 24.08
N LEU A 131 -14.04 9.51 24.89
CA LEU A 131 -14.02 9.35 26.33
C LEU A 131 -15.11 8.37 26.74
N GLY A 132 -14.68 7.24 27.29
CA GLY A 132 -15.57 6.25 27.89
C GLY A 132 -15.24 6.04 29.36
N THR A 133 -16.06 5.27 30.05
CA THR A 133 -15.73 4.75 31.37
C THR A 133 -15.18 3.35 31.22
N GLY A 134 -13.94 3.12 31.63
CA GLY A 134 -13.37 1.77 31.72
C GLY A 134 -14.11 0.93 32.76
N GLY A 135 -13.84 -0.38 32.79
CA GLY A 135 -14.46 -1.32 33.75
C GLY A 135 -14.27 -0.93 35.23
N ASP A 136 -13.30 -0.06 35.52
CA ASP A 136 -12.98 0.46 36.84
C ASP A 136 -13.79 1.72 37.23
N GLY A 137 -14.73 2.17 36.38
CA GLY A 137 -15.55 3.37 36.61
C GLY A 137 -14.82 4.70 36.44
N ASN A 138 -13.54 4.68 36.06
CA ASN A 138 -12.76 5.87 35.76
C ASN A 138 -12.90 6.26 34.27
N ALA A 139 -12.86 7.56 33.99
CA ALA A 139 -12.89 8.07 32.62
C ALA A 139 -11.56 7.74 31.91
N THR A 140 -11.64 7.00 30.82
CA THR A 140 -10.48 6.60 30.01
C THR A 140 -10.73 6.90 28.54
N THR A 141 -9.66 7.18 27.81
CA THR A 141 -9.73 7.31 26.35
C THR A 141 -9.77 5.92 25.73
N LEU A 142 -10.85 5.60 25.02
CA LEU A 142 -11.02 4.36 24.27
C LEU A 142 -10.78 4.65 22.79
N ALA A 143 -10.34 3.64 22.04
CA ALA A 143 -10.17 3.75 20.60
C ALA A 143 -10.64 2.49 19.89
N LYS A 144 -11.26 2.66 18.72
CA LYS A 144 -11.73 1.58 17.84
C LYS A 144 -11.22 1.85 16.44
N LEU A 145 -10.85 0.78 15.74
CA LEU A 145 -10.50 0.82 14.32
C LEU A 145 -11.59 0.07 13.56
N CYS A 146 -12.14 0.72 12.54
CA CYS A 146 -13.14 0.16 11.64
C CYS A 146 -12.58 0.09 10.23
N GLU A 147 -12.90 -1.00 9.54
CA GLU A 147 -12.59 -1.22 8.13
C GLU A 147 -13.89 -1.12 7.31
N GLY A 148 -13.85 -0.38 6.21
CA GLY A 148 -15.00 -0.17 5.33
C GLY A 148 -14.93 -0.95 4.03
N ASP A 149 -16.00 -0.80 3.25
CA ASP A 149 -16.07 -1.29 1.88
C ASP A 149 -15.10 -0.53 0.95
N PRO A 150 -14.69 -1.13 -0.19
CA PRO A 150 -13.83 -0.47 -1.16
C PRO A 150 -14.43 0.86 -1.66
N GLY A 151 -13.62 1.92 -1.66
CA GLY A 151 -14.02 3.27 -2.09
C GLY A 151 -14.83 4.07 -1.07
N ALA A 152 -15.10 3.54 0.13
CA ALA A 152 -15.86 4.23 1.17
C ALA A 152 -15.16 4.19 2.53
N VAL A 153 -15.32 5.26 3.30
CA VAL A 153 -14.93 5.31 4.71
C VAL A 153 -16.06 4.71 5.55
N PRO A 154 -15.79 3.75 6.46
CA PRO A 154 -16.82 3.18 7.31
C PRO A 154 -17.28 4.18 8.38
N ALA A 155 -18.57 4.15 8.73
CA ALA A 155 -19.01 4.73 10.00
C ALA A 155 -18.40 3.92 11.15
N CYS A 156 -17.74 4.61 12.09
CA CYS A 156 -17.01 3.96 13.18
C CYS A 156 -17.49 4.48 14.52
N ASP A 157 -18.77 4.33 14.82
CA ASP A 157 -19.33 4.88 16.05
C ASP A 157 -18.77 4.19 17.32
N PRO A 158 -18.60 4.95 18.42
CA PRO A 158 -18.30 4.38 19.73
C PRO A 158 -19.50 3.55 20.22
N ASP A 159 -19.23 2.33 20.68
CA ASP A 159 -20.27 1.39 21.18
C ASP A 159 -20.86 1.82 22.54
#